data_AF-A0A9I9E359-F1
#
_entry.id   AF-A0A9I9E359-F1
#
_cell.length_a   1.000
_cell.length_b   1.000
_cell.length_c   1.000
_cell.angle_alpha   90.00
_cell.angle_beta   90.00
_cell.angle_gamma   90.00
#
_symmetry.space_group_name_H-M   'P 1'
#
loop_
_entity.id
_entity.type
_entity.pdbx_description
1 polymer ?
#
loop_
_entity_poly.entity_id
_entity_poly.type
_entity_poly.pdbx_seq_one_letter_code
_entity_poly.pdbx_strand_id
1 'polypeptide(L)'
;IQKVYRSQGVEIHNRHIEIIVRQITSKVLVSEDGMSNVFSPGELIGLLRAERTGRALEEAICYRAVLLGITKASLNTQSFISEASFQETARVLAKAALRGRIDWLRGLKENVVLGGMIPVGTGFRELAHRSRQHNNIPLEPP
;
A
#
# COMPACT_ATOMS: atom_id res chain seq x y z
N ILE A 1 -6.15 22.32 -10.18
CA ILE A 1 -4.79 22.34 -9.58
C ILE A 1 -3.81 23.09 -10.48
N GLN A 2 -3.48 22.60 -11.67
CA GLN A 2 -2.52 23.25 -12.59
C GLN A 2 -2.80 24.73 -12.86
N LYS A 3 -4.07 25.10 -13.08
CA LYS A 3 -4.47 26.51 -13.30
C LYS A 3 -4.01 27.45 -12.17
N VAL A 4 -4.08 26.99 -10.91
CA VAL A 4 -3.68 27.79 -9.74
C VAL A 4 -2.18 28.01 -9.71
N TYR A 5 -1.39 26.95 -9.91
CA TYR A 5 0.08 27.06 -9.95
C TYR A 5 0.56 27.94 -11.12
N ARG A 6 0.00 27.73 -12.32
CA ARG A 6 0.31 28.56 -13.48
C ARG A 6 -0.06 30.02 -13.27
N SER A 7 -1.19 30.31 -12.61
CA SER A 7 -1.56 31.70 -12.29
C SER A 7 -0.61 32.40 -11.32
N GLN A 8 0.20 31.64 -10.59
CA GLN A 8 1.24 32.16 -9.68
C GLN A 8 2.63 32.11 -10.32
N GLY A 9 2.75 31.80 -11.62
CA GLY A 9 4.03 31.68 -12.32
C GLY A 9 4.84 30.44 -11.93
N VAL A 10 4.24 29.46 -11.26
CA VAL A 10 4.91 28.22 -10.85
C VAL A 10 4.63 27.11 -11.84
N GLU A 11 5.69 26.54 -12.43
CA GLU A 11 5.59 25.39 -13.31
C GLU A 11 5.78 24.07 -12.53
N ILE A 12 4.79 23.17 -12.63
CA ILE A 12 4.84 21.82 -12.05
C ILE A 12 4.54 20.82 -13.15
N HIS A 13 5.41 19.82 -13.32
CA HIS A 13 5.18 18.76 -14.29
C HIS A 13 3.99 17.88 -13.89
N ASN A 14 3.10 17.53 -14.84
CA ASN A 14 1.88 16.76 -14.59
C ASN A 14 2.13 15.42 -13.87
N ARG A 15 3.27 14.78 -14.13
CA ARG A 15 3.69 13.53 -13.49
C ARG A 15 3.65 13.59 -11.96
N HIS A 16 3.96 14.73 -11.33
CA HIS A 16 3.89 14.87 -9.87
C HIS A 16 2.44 14.80 -9.37
N ILE A 17 1.52 15.48 -10.07
CA ILE A 17 0.10 15.45 -9.74
C ILE A 17 -0.46 14.05 -9.97
N GLU A 18 -0.11 13.40 -11.08
CA GLU A 18 -0.54 12.02 -11.39
C GLU A 18 -0.11 11.03 -10.32
N ILE A 19 1.13 11.14 -9.82
CA ILE A 19 1.61 10.30 -8.71
C ILE A 19 0.74 10.48 -7.46
N ILE A 20 0.36 11.71 -7.12
CA ILE A 20 -0.53 11.98 -5.99
C ILE A 20 -1.94 11.44 -6.26
N VAL A 21 -2.49 11.68 -7.46
CA VAL A 21 -3.81 11.21 -7.89
C VAL A 21 -3.89 9.68 -7.80
N ARG A 22 -2.85 8.98 -8.23
CA ARG A 22 -2.74 7.52 -8.11
C ARG A 22 -2.85 7.04 -6.65
N GLN A 23 -2.34 7.79 -5.68
CA GLN A 23 -2.45 7.41 -4.27
C GLN A 23 -3.87 7.58 -3.74
N ILE A 24 -4.56 8.68 -4.10
CA ILE A 24 -5.93 8.95 -3.67
C ILE A 24 -6.97 8.04 -4.35
N THR A 25 -6.64 7.42 -5.49
CA THR A 25 -7.48 6.43 -6.19
C THR A 25 -7.02 4.98 -6.00
N SER A 26 -6.07 4.73 -5.08
CA SER A 26 -5.46 3.40 -4.91
C SER A 26 -6.35 2.35 -4.22
N LYS A 27 -7.56 2.71 -3.81
CA LYS A 27 -8.46 1.88 -2.99
C LYS A 27 -9.79 1.62 -3.69
N VAL A 28 -10.35 0.46 -3.40
CA VAL A 28 -11.65 0.01 -3.90
C VAL A 28 -12.47 -0.58 -2.76
N LEU A 29 -13.79 -0.45 -2.85
CA LEU A 29 -14.74 -1.11 -1.95
C LEU A 29 -15.24 -2.38 -2.63
N VAL A 30 -15.15 -3.51 -1.94
CA VAL A 30 -15.67 -4.79 -2.42
C VAL A 30 -17.20 -4.72 -2.47
N SER A 31 -17.78 -5.10 -3.61
CA SER A 31 -19.23 -5.13 -3.80
C SER A 31 -19.84 -6.34 -3.10
N GLU A 32 -21.09 -6.22 -2.66
CA GLU A 32 -21.81 -7.33 -2.01
C GLU A 32 -22.17 -8.44 -3.01
N ASP A 33 -22.30 -8.09 -4.28
CA ASP A 33 -22.79 -8.97 -5.35
C ASP A 33 -21.76 -10.00 -5.82
N GLY A 34 -20.52 -9.96 -5.32
CA GLY A 34 -19.44 -10.87 -5.67
C GLY A 34 -19.08 -11.80 -4.51
N MET A 35 -19.56 -13.04 -4.57
CA MET A 35 -19.20 -14.10 -3.62
C MET A 35 -17.75 -14.56 -3.84
N SER A 36 -16.78 -13.75 -3.43
CA SER A 36 -15.40 -14.23 -3.24
C SER A 36 -15.17 -14.41 -1.74
N ASN A 37 -14.88 -15.63 -1.30
CA ASN A 37 -14.70 -15.99 0.12
C ASN A 37 -13.52 -15.27 0.80
N VAL A 38 -12.76 -14.47 0.04
CA VAL A 38 -11.48 -13.87 0.44
C VAL A 38 -11.64 -12.48 1.05
N PHE A 39 -12.68 -11.73 0.68
CA PHE A 39 -12.91 -10.37 1.17
C PHE A 39 -14.31 -10.20 1.73
N SER A 40 -14.43 -9.34 2.75
CA SER A 40 -15.75 -9.03 3.29
C SER A 40 -16.49 -8.02 2.40
N PRO A 41 -17.82 -8.12 2.25
CA PRO A 41 -18.62 -7.10 1.59
C PRO A 41 -18.37 -5.72 2.20
N GLY A 42 -18.15 -4.70 1.37
CA GLY A 42 -17.81 -3.35 1.82
C GLY A 42 -16.39 -3.17 2.37
N GLU A 43 -15.53 -4.20 2.32
CA GLU A 43 -14.14 -4.07 2.73
C GLU A 43 -13.37 -3.12 1.81
N LEU A 44 -12.62 -2.20 2.41
CA LEU A 44 -11.76 -1.26 1.68
C LEU A 44 -10.38 -1.91 1.45
N ILE A 45 -10.12 -2.32 0.21
CA ILE A 45 -8.87 -2.99 -0.17
C ILE A 45 -8.07 -2.16 -1.19
N GLY A 46 -6.79 -2.49 -1.36
CA GLY A 46 -5.97 -1.89 -2.42
C GLY A 46 -6.40 -2.41 -3.79
N LEU A 47 -6.52 -1.52 -4.78
CA LEU A 47 -6.86 -1.88 -6.16
C LEU A 47 -5.95 -3.00 -6.68
N LEU A 48 -4.63 -2.83 -6.52
CA LEU A 48 -3.65 -3.83 -6.94
C LEU A 48 -3.80 -5.18 -6.21
N ARG A 49 -4.29 -5.18 -4.97
CA ARG A 49 -4.57 -6.42 -4.22
C ARG A 49 -5.79 -7.11 -4.81
N ALA A 50 -6.87 -6.36 -5.07
CA ALA A 50 -8.07 -6.88 -5.72
C ALA A 50 -7.75 -7.51 -7.08
N GLU A 51 -7.02 -6.80 -7.94
CA GLU A 51 -6.62 -7.29 -9.27
C GLU A 51 -5.74 -8.54 -9.20
N ARG A 52 -4.78 -8.59 -8.27
CA ARG A 52 -3.91 -9.77 -8.10
C ARG A 52 -4.67 -10.98 -7.57
N THR A 53 -5.55 -10.78 -6.60
CA THR A 53 -6.36 -11.87 -6.05
C THR A 53 -7.32 -12.40 -7.12
N GLY A 54 -7.97 -11.53 -7.89
CA GLY A 54 -8.86 -11.97 -8.96
C GLY A 54 -8.13 -12.79 -10.04
N ARG A 55 -6.92 -12.36 -10.43
CA ARG A 55 -6.08 -13.16 -11.34
C ARG A 55 -5.67 -14.51 -10.76
N ALA A 56 -5.34 -14.57 -9.47
CA ALA A 56 -4.90 -15.80 -8.82
C ALA A 56 -6.04 -16.81 -8.61
N LEU A 57 -7.27 -16.33 -8.46
CA LEU A 57 -8.47 -17.16 -8.34
C LEU A 57 -9.14 -17.43 -9.69
N GLU A 58 -8.64 -16.83 -10.78
CA GLU A 58 -9.30 -16.83 -12.09
C GLU A 58 -10.76 -16.29 -12.03
N GLU A 59 -11.03 -15.43 -11.06
CA GLU A 59 -12.36 -14.87 -10.79
C GLU A 59 -12.32 -13.33 -10.78
N ALA A 60 -13.33 -12.70 -11.39
CA ALA A 60 -13.45 -11.25 -11.33
C ALA A 60 -13.97 -10.83 -9.95
N ILE A 61 -13.15 -10.09 -9.19
CA ILE A 61 -13.59 -9.49 -7.93
C ILE A 61 -14.42 -8.26 -8.26
N CYS A 62 -15.69 -8.28 -7.89
CA CYS A 62 -16.58 -7.13 -8.04
C CYS A 62 -16.22 -6.06 -7.01
N TYR A 63 -15.89 -4.85 -7.48
CA TYR A 63 -15.59 -3.72 -6.61
C TYR A 63 -15.96 -2.39 -7.25
N ARG A 64 -16.08 -1.37 -6.41
CA ARG A 64 -16.24 0.04 -6.82
C ARG A 64 -14.99 0.83 -6.48
N ALA A 65 -14.46 1.57 -7.46
CA ALA A 65 -13.36 2.51 -7.22
C ALA A 65 -13.80 3.64 -6.28
N VAL A 66 -12.94 3.99 -5.32
CA VAL A 66 -13.21 5.07 -4.36
C VAL A 66 -12.11 6.11 -4.41
N LEU A 67 -12.53 7.37 -4.45
CA LEU A 67 -11.63 8.52 -4.30
C LEU A 67 -11.53 8.89 -2.81
N LEU A 68 -10.32 8.79 -2.25
CA LEU A 68 -10.03 9.16 -0.87
C LEU A 68 -9.32 10.51 -0.80
N GLY A 69 -9.62 11.33 0.21
CA GLY A 69 -8.77 12.49 0.52
C GLY A 69 -7.36 12.04 0.92
N ILE A 70 -6.34 12.89 0.73
CA ILE A 70 -4.93 12.56 0.99
C ILE A 70 -4.72 12.07 2.44
N THR A 71 -5.35 12.72 3.42
CA THR A 71 -5.30 12.31 4.83
C THR A 71 -5.86 10.91 5.02
N LYS A 72 -7.01 10.61 4.42
CA LYS A 72 -7.66 9.30 4.55
C LYS A 72 -6.89 8.21 3.79
N ALA A 73 -6.33 8.52 2.63
CA ALA A 73 -5.44 7.60 1.90
C ALA A 73 -4.20 7.25 2.75
N SER A 74 -3.61 8.25 3.41
CA SER A 74 -2.42 8.08 4.27
C SER A 74 -2.72 7.24 5.53
N LEU A 75 -3.91 7.38 6.10
CA LEU A 75 -4.38 6.56 7.24
C LEU A 75 -4.80 5.13 6.83
N ASN A 76 -4.98 4.85 5.54
CA ASN A 76 -5.39 3.53 5.04
C ASN A 76 -4.21 2.74 4.43
N THR A 77 -3.04 2.83 5.05
CA THR A 77 -1.85 2.06 4.69
C THR A 77 -1.86 0.65 5.31
N GLN A 78 -1.07 -0.27 4.73
CA GLN A 78 -0.89 -1.62 5.25
C GLN A 78 -0.01 -1.65 6.51
N SER A 79 0.95 -0.73 6.62
CA SER A 79 1.85 -0.63 7.77
C SER A 79 1.19 0.18 8.88
N PHE A 80 0.93 -0.44 10.03
CA PHE A 80 0.35 0.27 11.17
C PHE A 80 1.37 1.21 11.82
N ILE A 81 2.67 0.92 11.70
CA ILE A 81 3.76 1.81 12.17
C ILE A 81 3.74 3.11 11.36
N SER A 82 3.60 2.99 10.04
CA SER A 82 3.48 4.14 9.13
C SER A 82 2.18 4.92 9.33
N GLU A 83 1.07 4.23 9.60
CA GLU A 83 -0.23 4.83 9.96
C GLU A 83 -0.12 5.63 11.27
N ALA A 84 0.40 5.01 12.33
CA ALA A 84 0.46 5.58 13.69
C ALA A 84 1.39 6.79 13.79
N SER A 85 2.43 6.83 12.96
CA SER A 85 3.37 7.94 12.88
C SER A 85 2.87 9.10 12.00
N PHE A 86 1.71 8.95 11.34
CA PHE A 86 1.08 10.06 10.63
C PHE A 86 0.21 10.86 11.60
N GLN A 87 -0.87 10.25 12.10
CA GLN A 87 -1.82 10.86 13.05
C GLN A 87 -2.53 9.76 13.87
N GLU A 88 -3.28 10.17 14.91
CA GLU A 88 -4.18 9.31 15.70
C GLU A 88 -3.47 8.09 16.34
N THR A 89 -2.20 8.25 16.75
CA THR A 89 -1.29 7.20 17.19
C THR A 89 -1.91 6.19 18.17
N ALA A 90 -2.57 6.66 19.23
CA ALA A 90 -3.20 5.78 20.22
C ALA A 90 -4.30 4.89 19.62
N ARG A 91 -5.17 5.47 18.78
CA ARG A 91 -6.25 4.73 18.10
C ARG A 91 -5.70 3.68 17.15
N VAL A 92 -4.65 4.02 16.40
CA VAL A 92 -4.03 3.13 15.42
C VAL A 92 -3.38 1.93 16.12
N LEU A 93 -2.59 2.18 17.16
CA LEU A 93 -1.91 1.12 17.91
C LEU A 93 -2.90 0.21 18.64
N ALA A 94 -3.94 0.77 19.27
CA ALA A 94 -5.00 -0.02 19.90
C ALA A 94 -5.70 -0.94 18.89
N LYS A 95 -6.09 -0.40 17.72
CA LYS A 95 -6.71 -1.20 16.65
C LYS A 95 -5.76 -2.28 16.12
N ALA A 96 -4.47 -2.01 16.01
CA ALA A 96 -3.48 -2.97 15.56
C ALA A 96 -3.29 -4.10 16.58
N ALA A 97 -3.20 -3.77 17.87
CA ALA A 97 -3.07 -4.73 18.96
C ALA A 97 -4.31 -5.64 19.06
N LEU A 98 -5.51 -5.07 19.04
CA LEU A 98 -6.78 -5.82 19.09
C LEU A 98 -6.93 -6.80 17.92
N ARG A 99 -6.37 -6.47 16.76
CA ARG A 99 -6.42 -7.31 15.56
C ARG A 99 -5.19 -8.21 15.39
N GLY A 100 -4.21 -8.14 16.28
CA GLY A 100 -2.93 -8.84 16.14
C GLY A 100 -2.20 -8.52 14.83
N ARG A 101 -2.26 -7.27 14.34
CA ARG A 101 -1.62 -6.88 13.07
C ARG A 101 -0.11 -7.05 13.14
N ILE A 102 0.47 -7.66 12.11
CA ILE A 102 1.92 -7.75 11.90
C ILE A 102 2.34 -6.77 10.81
N ASP A 103 3.41 -6.01 11.06
CA ASP A 103 4.02 -5.10 10.08
C ASP A 103 5.19 -5.79 9.39
N TRP A 104 5.15 -5.86 8.06
CA TRP A 104 6.16 -6.57 7.26
C TRP A 104 7.29 -5.67 6.77
N LEU A 105 7.34 -4.40 7.18
CA LEU A 105 8.43 -3.48 6.87
C LEU A 105 8.74 -3.33 5.38
N ARG A 106 7.70 -3.25 4.54
CA ARG A 106 7.85 -3.19 3.08
C ARG A 106 7.98 -1.78 2.51
N GLY A 107 7.70 -0.76 3.31
CA GLY A 107 7.65 0.65 2.96
C GLY A 107 8.80 1.45 3.54
N LEU A 108 8.82 2.73 3.21
CA LEU A 108 9.93 3.62 3.57
C LEU A 108 9.90 3.99 5.05
N LYS A 109 8.74 4.42 5.55
CA LYS A 109 8.64 5.11 6.83
C LYS A 109 8.86 4.15 8.00
N GLU A 110 8.31 2.94 7.93
CA GLU A 110 8.52 1.95 8.97
C GLU A 110 9.97 1.47 9.07
N ASN A 111 10.69 1.36 7.94
CA ASN A 111 12.12 1.07 7.95
C ASN A 111 12.94 2.21 8.56
N VAL A 112 12.62 3.47 8.22
CA VAL A 112 13.29 4.64 8.82
C VAL A 112 13.07 4.69 10.34
N VAL A 113 11.83 4.49 10.81
CA VAL A 113 11.48 4.55 12.24
C VAL A 113 12.25 3.51 13.05
N LEU A 114 12.48 2.32 12.48
CA LEU A 114 13.21 1.24 13.15
C LEU A 114 14.74 1.29 12.91
N GLY A 115 15.23 2.28 12.16
CA GLY A 115 16.66 2.40 11.81
C GLY A 115 17.14 1.36 10.78
N GLY A 116 16.22 0.74 10.03
CA GLY A 116 16.52 -0.21 8.98
C GLY A 116 16.83 0.44 7.63
N MET A 117 17.40 -0.35 6.71
CA MET A 117 17.66 0.08 5.34
C MET A 117 16.35 0.24 4.57
N ILE A 118 16.16 1.38 3.91
CA ILE A 118 14.94 1.64 3.14
C ILE A 118 14.92 0.89 1.80
N PRO A 119 13.75 0.40 1.34
CA PRO A 119 13.63 -0.42 0.12
C PRO A 119 13.63 0.38 -1.19
N VAL A 120 14.47 1.41 -1.29
CA VAL A 120 14.64 2.27 -2.49
C VAL A 120 16.10 2.66 -2.68
N GLY A 121 16.46 3.11 -3.88
CA GLY A 121 17.83 3.52 -4.19
C GLY A 121 18.84 2.39 -3.98
N THR A 122 19.88 2.64 -3.20
CA THR A 122 20.90 1.63 -2.85
C THR A 122 20.31 0.44 -2.10
N GLY A 123 19.35 0.67 -1.20
CA GLY A 123 18.75 -0.40 -0.41
C GLY A 123 17.90 -1.39 -1.21
N PHE A 124 17.32 -0.95 -2.33
CA PHE A 124 16.62 -1.87 -3.23
C PHE A 124 17.58 -2.85 -3.93
N ARG A 125 18.77 -2.39 -4.32
CA ARG A 125 19.77 -3.25 -4.98
C ARG A 125 20.20 -4.37 -4.03
N GLU A 126 20.50 -4.02 -2.79
CA GLU A 126 20.93 -5.01 -1.79
C GLU A 126 19.84 -6.04 -1.49
N LEU A 127 18.58 -5.60 -1.34
CA LEU A 127 17.45 -6.51 -1.16
C LEU A 127 17.29 -7.47 -2.35
N ALA A 128 17.37 -6.95 -3.57
CA ALA A 128 17.29 -7.73 -4.79
C ALA A 128 18.45 -8.76 -4.90
N HIS A 129 19.66 -8.37 -4.51
CA HIS A 129 20.81 -9.28 -4.45
C HIS A 129 20.62 -10.38 -3.40
N ARG A 130 20.11 -10.07 -2.20
CA ARG A 130 19.82 -11.08 -1.16
C ARG A 130 18.75 -12.08 -1.59
N SER A 131 17.68 -11.61 -2.25
CA SER A 131 16.63 -12.50 -2.76
C SER A 131 17.12 -13.47 -3.85
N ARG A 132 18.14 -13.08 -4.62
CA ARG A 132 18.77 -13.97 -5.62
C ARG A 132 19.67 -15.03 -4.99
N GLN A 133 20.30 -14.74 -3.86
CA GLN A 133 21.13 -15.72 -3.15
C GLN A 133 20.30 -16.81 -2.45
N HIS A 134 19.11 -16.47 -1.92
CA HIS A 134 18.22 -17.46 -1.30
C HIS A 134 17.58 -18.44 -2.29
N ASN A 135 17.42 -18.07 -3.56
CA ASN A 135 16.88 -18.96 -4.59
C ASN A 135 17.91 -19.99 -5.11
N ASN A 136 19.17 -19.91 -4.70
CA ASN A 136 20.25 -20.79 -5.15
C ASN A 136 20.62 -21.88 -4.13
N ILE A 137 19.82 -22.09 -3.08
CA ILE A 137 20.04 -23.18 -2.14
C ILE A 137 19.39 -24.44 -2.76
N PRO A 138 20.15 -25.50 -3.10
CA PRO A 138 19.56 -26.75 -3.56
C PRO A 138 18.69 -27.32 -2.44
N LEU A 139 17.43 -27.61 -2.73
CA LEU A 139 16.60 -28.47 -1.89
C LEU A 139 17.20 -29.88 -1.98
N GLU A 140 17.98 -30.28 -0.98
CA GLU A 140 18.31 -31.70 -0.81
C GLU A 140 17.01 -32.45 -0.48
N PRO A 141 16.66 -33.50 -1.26
CA PRO A 141 15.55 -34.36 -0.91
C PRO A 141 15.86 -35.18 0.36
N PRO A 142 14.82 -35.62 1.09
CA PRO A 142 14.95 -36.36 2.35
C PRO A 142 15.61 -37.74 2.20
#